data_AF-A0A511N905-F1
#
_entry.id   AF-A0A511N905-F1
#
_cell.length_a   1.000
_cell.length_b   1.000
_cell.length_c   1.000
_cell.angle_alpha   90.00
_cell.angle_beta   90.00
_cell.angle_gamma   90.00
#
_symmetry.space_group_name_H-M   'P 1'
#
loop_
_entity.id
_entity.type
_entity.pdbx_description
1 polymer ?
#
loop_
_entity_poly.entity_id
_entity_poly.type
_entity_poly.pdbx_seq_one_letter_code
_entity_poly.pdbx_strand_id
1 'polypeptide(L)'
;MADGFCTMFPMSKQVSPEMRAKYDEIFMQVMLGTQAEAQTTQPQAPGNLAAMFHKQQVADALQQCAVLIAAWNQGEIDTKAISKCAAALKGLGLSAAAERIENLVKIDEE
;
A
#
# COMPACT_ATOMS: atom_id res chain seq x y z
N MET A 1 -25.03 8.56 25.52
CA MET A 1 -23.67 8.94 25.10
C MET A 1 -23.09 7.75 24.37
N ALA A 2 -22.98 7.82 23.05
CA ALA A 2 -22.32 6.79 22.27
C ALA A 2 -20.84 7.17 22.19
N ASP A 3 -20.00 6.44 22.92
CA ASP A 3 -18.55 6.54 22.85
C ASP A 3 -18.11 5.97 21.49
N GLY A 4 -17.98 6.87 20.53
CA GLY A 4 -17.38 6.57 19.23
C GLY A 4 -15.89 6.34 19.43
N PHE A 5 -15.51 5.08 19.62
CA PHE A 5 -14.12 4.63 19.60
C PHE A 5 -13.58 4.75 18.16
N CYS A 6 -13.33 6.00 17.74
CA CYS A 6 -12.46 6.30 16.62
C CYS A 6 -11.07 5.85 17.08
N THR A 7 -10.72 4.61 16.75
CA THR A 7 -9.36 4.08 16.96
C THR A 7 -8.44 4.96 16.13
N MET A 8 -7.88 5.97 16.80
CA MET A 8 -6.87 6.85 16.26
C MET A 8 -5.59 6.02 16.21
N PHE A 9 -5.50 5.11 15.22
CA PHE A 9 -4.23 4.49 14.88
C PHE A 9 -3.23 5.65 14.67
N PRO A 10 -2.03 5.59 15.25
CA PRO A 10 -1.04 6.63 15.02
C PRO A 10 -0.85 6.77 13.51
N MET A 11 -0.91 8.00 13.00
CA MET A 11 -0.84 8.28 11.56
C MET A 11 0.42 7.70 10.92
N SER A 12 1.45 7.45 11.73
CA SER A 12 2.61 6.66 11.38
C SER A 12 3.22 5.94 12.59
N LYS A 13 3.85 4.78 12.36
CA LYS A 13 4.65 4.03 13.34
C LYS A 13 6.13 4.19 13.00
N GLN A 14 6.96 4.54 13.98
CA GLN A 14 8.41 4.58 13.83
C GLN A 14 8.96 3.15 13.87
N VAL A 15 9.94 2.87 13.01
CA VAL A 15 10.62 1.58 12.90
C VAL A 15 12.08 1.76 13.30
N SER A 16 12.52 0.98 14.28
CA SER A 16 13.93 0.99 14.71
C SER A 16 14.85 0.59 13.55
N PRO A 17 16.08 1.11 13.48
CA PRO A 17 17.02 0.79 12.39
C PRO A 17 17.31 -0.72 12.28
N GLU A 18 17.32 -1.44 13.40
CA GLU A 18 17.50 -2.89 13.45
C GLU A 18 16.33 -3.63 12.78
N MET A 19 15.10 -3.24 13.10
CA MET A 19 13.88 -3.80 12.52
C MET A 19 13.77 -3.46 11.04
N ARG A 20 14.09 -2.21 10.67
CA ARG A 20 14.18 -1.81 9.27
C ARG A 20 15.17 -2.69 8.52
N ALA A 21 16.38 -2.89 9.03
CA ALA A 21 17.37 -3.74 8.37
C ALA A 21 16.92 -5.21 8.27
N LYS A 22 16.26 -5.74 9.31
CA LYS A 22 15.73 -7.10 9.32
C LYS A 22 14.65 -7.33 8.26
N TYR A 23 13.77 -6.34 8.07
CA TYR A 23 12.59 -6.47 7.22
C TYR A 23 12.68 -5.76 5.87
N ASP A 24 13.80 -5.08 5.57
CA ASP A 24 13.97 -4.30 4.34
C ASP A 24 13.73 -5.14 3.08
N GLU A 25 14.34 -6.33 3.03
CA GLU A 25 14.20 -7.23 1.89
C GLU A 25 12.74 -7.65 1.69
N ILE A 26 12.05 -8.03 2.77
CA ILE A 26 10.65 -8.45 2.74
C ILE A 26 9.76 -7.29 2.29
N PHE A 27 9.97 -6.09 2.86
CA PHE A 27 9.23 -4.89 2.50
C PHE A 27 9.41 -4.57 1.00
N MET A 28 10.65 -4.58 0.51
CA MET A 28 10.96 -4.29 -0.89
C MET A 28 10.38 -5.34 -1.83
N GLN A 29 10.41 -6.62 -1.47
CA GLN A 29 9.78 -7.70 -2.25
C GLN A 29 8.27 -7.51 -2.37
N VAL A 30 7.59 -7.15 -1.27
CA VAL A 30 6.15 -6.85 -1.29
C VAL A 30 5.85 -5.64 -2.18
N MET A 31 6.65 -4.58 -2.08
CA MET A 31 6.47 -3.38 -2.93
C MET A 31 6.65 -3.68 -4.41
N LEU A 32 7.77 -4.32 -4.79
CA LEU A 32 8.07 -4.63 -6.18
C LEU A 32 7.05 -5.61 -6.77
N GLY A 33 6.64 -6.62 -6.00
CA GLY A 33 5.58 -7.55 -6.39
C GLY A 33 4.25 -6.83 -6.64
N THR A 34 3.84 -5.96 -5.72
CA THR A 34 2.60 -5.18 -5.83
C THR A 34 2.62 -4.26 -7.05
N GLN A 35 3.76 -3.59 -7.30
CA GLN A 35 3.94 -2.73 -8.48
C GLN A 35 3.86 -3.55 -9.79
N ALA A 36 4.44 -4.74 -9.82
CA ALA A 36 4.36 -5.63 -10.98
C ALA A 36 2.92 -6.11 -11.20
N GLU A 37 2.23 -6.56 -10.15
CA GLU A 37 0.82 -6.95 -10.21
C GLU A 37 -0.03 -5.81 -10.78
N ALA A 38 0.09 -4.58 -10.23
CA ALA A 38 -0.64 -3.40 -10.70
C ALA A 38 -0.41 -3.09 -12.19
N GLN A 39 0.84 -3.16 -12.66
CA GLN A 39 1.18 -2.90 -14.06
C GLN A 39 0.62 -3.96 -15.03
N THR A 40 0.39 -5.18 -14.56
CA THR A 40 -0.16 -6.28 -15.38
C THR A 40 -1.69 -6.33 -15.43
N THR A 41 -2.37 -5.47 -14.65
CA THR A 41 -3.84 -5.42 -14.62
C THR A 41 -4.43 -4.91 -15.93
N GLN A 42 -5.65 -5.35 -16.22
CA GLN A 42 -6.41 -4.94 -17.40
C GLN A 42 -7.64 -4.12 -16.99
N PRO A 43 -8.15 -3.23 -17.87
CA PRO A 43 -9.39 -2.51 -17.62
C PRO A 43 -10.55 -3.48 -17.36
N GLN A 44 -11.33 -3.24 -16.31
CA GLN A 44 -12.49 -4.08 -15.98
C GLN A 44 -13.65 -3.94 -16.98
N ALA A 45 -13.69 -2.83 -17.72
CA ALA A 45 -14.70 -2.55 -18.73
C ALA A 45 -14.05 -2.28 -20.09
N PRO A 46 -14.70 -2.65 -21.20
CA PRO A 46 -14.21 -2.33 -22.54
C PRO A 46 -14.35 -0.84 -22.86
N GLY A 47 -13.52 -0.36 -23.80
CA GLY A 47 -13.63 0.98 -24.38
C GLY A 47 -12.53 1.97 -23.95
N ASN A 48 -12.39 3.04 -24.73
CA ASN A 48 -11.29 4.00 -24.58
C ASN A 48 -11.32 4.75 -23.24
N LEU A 49 -12.51 5.14 -22.76
CA LEU A 49 -12.66 5.81 -21.47
C LEU A 49 -12.25 4.91 -20.31
N ALA A 50 -12.70 3.66 -20.31
CA ALA A 50 -12.32 2.67 -19.30
C ALA A 50 -10.80 2.44 -19.29
N ALA A 51 -10.16 2.38 -20.45
CA ALA A 51 -8.71 2.29 -20.56
C ALA A 51 -7.98 3.53 -19.99
N MET A 52 -8.53 4.74 -20.18
CA MET A 52 -7.96 5.96 -19.59
C MET A 52 -8.08 5.97 -18.06
N PHE A 53 -9.26 5.65 -17.52
CA PHE A 53 -9.46 5.53 -16.07
C PHE A 53 -8.60 4.41 -15.47
N HIS A 54 -8.43 3.29 -16.18
CA HIS A 54 -7.55 2.21 -15.75
C HIS A 54 -6.10 2.68 -15.63
N LYS A 55 -5.57 3.36 -16.66
CA LYS A 55 -4.21 3.92 -16.62
C LYS A 55 -4.03 4.89 -15.45
N GLN A 56 -5.04 5.71 -15.17
CA GLN A 56 -5.00 6.64 -14.03
C GLN A 56 -4.97 5.89 -12.69
N GLN A 57 -5.76 4.82 -12.55
CA GLN A 57 -5.77 3.98 -11.35
C GLN A 57 -4.45 3.24 -11.15
N VAL A 58 -3.86 2.70 -12.22
CA VAL A 58 -2.52 2.08 -12.17
C VAL A 58 -1.48 3.11 -11.74
N ALA A 59 -1.50 4.31 -12.32
CA ALA A 59 -0.57 5.38 -11.95
C ALA A 59 -0.71 5.79 -10.48
N ASP A 60 -1.95 5.92 -9.98
CA ASP A 60 -2.20 6.22 -8.56
C ASP A 60 -1.68 5.11 -7.64
N ALA A 61 -1.96 3.84 -7.95
CA ALA A 61 -1.47 2.70 -7.17
C ALA A 61 0.07 2.66 -7.10
N LEU A 62 0.74 2.89 -8.24
CA LEU A 62 2.21 2.96 -8.30
C LEU A 62 2.77 4.14 -7.50
N GLN A 63 2.10 5.30 -7.56
CA GLN A 63 2.47 6.48 -6.78
C GLN A 63 2.35 6.19 -5.27
N GLN A 64 1.27 5.53 -4.82
CA GLN A 64 1.13 5.18 -3.40
C GLN A 64 2.20 4.17 -2.96
N CYS A 65 2.57 3.20 -3.81
CA CYS A 65 3.70 2.30 -3.52
C CYS A 65 5.01 3.08 -3.35
N ALA A 66 5.27 4.09 -4.19
CA ALA A 66 6.46 4.93 -4.07
C ALA A 66 6.48 5.74 -2.76
N VAL A 67 5.32 6.24 -2.32
CA VAL A 67 5.17 6.93 -1.02
C VAL A 67 5.51 5.98 0.13
N LEU A 68 5.03 4.73 0.09
CA LEU A 68 5.34 3.72 1.10
C LEU A 68 6.84 3.41 1.16
N ILE A 69 7.50 3.26 0.01
CA ILE A 69 8.96 3.07 -0.07
C ILE A 69 9.69 4.28 0.52
N ALA A 70 9.22 5.51 0.27
CA ALA A 70 9.83 6.71 0.82
C ALA A 70 9.70 6.78 2.35
N ALA A 71 8.52 6.44 2.89
CA ALA A 71 8.29 6.40 4.34
C ALA A 71 9.15 5.32 5.01
N TRP A 72 9.19 4.12 4.43
CA TRP A 72 10.08 3.04 4.90
C TRP A 72 11.54 3.48 4.91
N ASN A 73 11.96 4.20 3.87
CA ASN A 73 13.32 4.74 3.78
C ASN A 73 13.64 5.81 4.82
N GLN A 74 12.62 6.39 5.46
CA GLN A 74 12.76 7.31 6.59
C GLN A 74 12.64 6.60 7.95
N GLY A 75 12.48 5.27 7.96
CA GLY A 75 12.24 4.50 9.19
C GLY A 75 10.80 4.64 9.69
N GLU A 76 9.84 4.82 8.79
CA GLU A 76 8.44 5.05 9.12
C GLU A 76 7.50 4.09 8.38
N ILE A 77 6.48 3.62 9.08
CA ILE A 77 5.31 2.97 8.51
C ILE A 77 4.15 3.97 8.57
N ASP A 78 3.81 4.58 7.43
CA ASP A 78 2.67 5.49 7.31
C ASP A 78 1.37 4.67 7.10
N THR A 79 0.53 4.62 8.14
CA THR A 79 -0.71 3.83 8.14
C THR A 79 -1.77 4.39 7.20
N LYS A 80 -1.73 5.69 6.93
CA LYS A 80 -2.62 6.38 6.00
C LYS A 80 -2.23 6.09 4.55
N ALA A 81 -0.93 6.08 4.25
CA ALA A 81 -0.39 5.67 2.96
C ALA A 81 -0.68 4.19 2.68
N ILE A 82 -0.58 3.33 3.70
CA ILE A 82 -0.98 1.91 3.60
C ILE A 82 -2.45 1.79 3.20
N SER A 83 -3.34 2.48 3.92
CA SER A 83 -4.79 2.44 3.66
C SER A 83 -5.13 2.96 2.26
N LYS A 84 -4.47 4.03 1.80
CA LYS A 84 -4.64 4.57 0.45
C LYS A 84 -4.14 3.61 -0.63
N CYS A 85 -2.96 3.04 -0.45
CA CYS A 85 -2.39 2.07 -1.38
C CYS A 85 -3.29 0.84 -1.49
N ALA A 86 -3.75 0.29 -0.37
CA ALA A 86 -4.68 -0.83 -0.34
C ALA A 86 -6.01 -0.50 -1.06
N ALA A 87 -6.56 0.71 -0.87
CA ALA A 87 -7.76 1.15 -1.56
C ALA A 87 -7.56 1.25 -3.09
N ALA A 88 -6.43 1.80 -3.54
CA ALA A 88 -6.09 1.89 -4.96
C ALA A 88 -5.96 0.50 -5.60
N LEU A 89 -5.31 -0.45 -4.90
CA LEU A 89 -5.17 -1.83 -5.35
C LEU A 89 -6.51 -2.57 -5.41
N LYS A 90 -7.39 -2.36 -4.43
CA LYS A 90 -8.77 -2.88 -4.45
C LYS A 90 -9.54 -2.35 -5.66
N GLY A 91 -9.34 -1.08 -6.04
CA GLY A 91 -9.90 -0.49 -7.26
C GLY A 91 -9.45 -1.19 -8.54
N LEU A 92 -8.22 -1.71 -8.56
CA LEU A 92 -7.67 -2.52 -9.66
C LEU A 92 -8.08 -4.00 -9.61
N GLY A 93 -8.88 -4.41 -8.61
CA GLY A 93 -9.25 -5.82 -8.40
C GLY A 93 -8.15 -6.67 -7.72
N LEU A 94 -7.09 -6.05 -7.21
CA LEU A 94 -5.96 -6.71 -6.57
C LEU A 94 -6.15 -6.86 -5.06
N SER A 95 -7.23 -7.50 -4.63
CA SER A 95 -7.58 -7.64 -3.22
C SER A 95 -6.51 -8.37 -2.39
N ALA A 96 -5.87 -9.40 -2.96
CA ALA A 96 -4.78 -10.11 -2.28
C ALA A 96 -3.54 -9.24 -2.10
N ALA A 97 -3.18 -8.41 -3.09
CA ALA A 97 -2.08 -7.45 -2.95
C ALA A 97 -2.42 -6.38 -1.92
N ALA A 98 -3.67 -5.89 -1.90
CA ALA A 98 -4.12 -4.94 -0.90
C ALA A 98 -4.00 -5.49 0.53
N GLU A 99 -4.37 -6.75 0.76
CA GLU A 99 -4.23 -7.40 2.07
C GLU A 99 -2.75 -7.52 2.50
N ARG A 100 -1.84 -7.83 1.57
CA ARG A 100 -0.38 -7.83 1.85
C ARG A 100 0.10 -6.46 2.30
N ILE A 101 -0.35 -5.39 1.64
CA ILE A 101 -0.02 -4.01 2.01
C ILE A 101 -0.59 -3.66 3.38
N GLU A 102 -1.84 -4.02 3.67
CA GLU A 102 -2.48 -3.79 4.96
C GLU A 102 -1.74 -4.49 6.10
N ASN A 103 -1.18 -5.68 5.85
CA ASN A 103 -0.41 -6.42 6.85
C ASN A 103 0.98 -5.83 7.14
N LEU A 104 1.50 -4.91 6.32
CA LEU A 104 2.79 -4.25 6.59
C LEU A 104 2.78 -3.43 7.89
N VAL A 105 1.60 -3.00 8.36
CA VAL A 105 1.49 -2.29 9.66
C VAL A 105 1.97 -3.12 10.85
N LYS A 106 1.94 -4.45 10.69
CA LYS A 106 2.30 -5.45 11.70
C LYS A 106 3.69 -6.04 11.47
N ILE A 107 4.46 -5.54 10.51
CA ILE A 107 5.79 -6.10 10.17
C ILE A 107 6.78 -6.04 11.35
N ASP A 108 6.55 -5.13 12.29
CA ASP A 108 7.34 -4.92 13.50
C ASP A 108 6.76 -5.62 14.75
N GLU A 109 5.55 -6.18 14.63
CA GLU A 109 4.83 -6.86 15.72
C GLU A 109 5.06 -8.37 15.64
N GLU A 110 6.23 -8.84 16.10
CA GLU A 110 6.49 -10.26 16.42
C GLU A 110 5.95 -10.66 17.79
#